data_AF-K7MD76-F1
#
_entry.id   AF-K7MD76-F1
#
_cell.length_a   1.000
_cell.length_b   1.000
_cell.length_c   1.000
_cell.angle_alpha   90.00
_cell.angle_beta   90.00
_cell.angle_gamma   90.00
#
_symmetry.space_group_name_H-M   'P 1'
#
loop_
_entity.id
_entity.type
_entity.pdbx_description
1 polymer ?
#
loop_
_entity_poly.entity_id
_entity_poly.type
_entity_poly.pdbx_seq_one_letter_code
_entity_poly.pdbx_strand_id
1 'polypeptide(L)'
;MAGMHFFPMIENEYGKGGKEYRKWAAKKALSLGVGVPWVMCRQQDAPYDIIDTCNAYYCDGFKPNSHNKPTMWTENWDGWYTQWGERLPHRPVEDLAFAVACFFQRGGSFQNYYMYFGRTNFGRTAGGPLQITSYDYVASIDEYGQLREPKWGHLKDLHAALKLCEPALVATDSPTYIKLGPNQEIGTLSMLRSRFQSLPGAFNTCLVPFDKKQKGRFSSQRNLLRLLQAKEMKLPNLHNYGMRLFAVSTRKIS
;
A
#
# COMPACT_ATOMS: atom_id res chain seq x y z
N MET A 1 15.55 8.56 4.39
CA MET A 1 14.66 9.72 4.21
C MET A 1 14.38 10.31 5.58
N ALA A 2 14.33 11.63 5.69
CA ALA A 2 13.94 12.30 6.91
C ALA A 2 12.47 12.74 6.78
N GLY A 3 11.66 12.45 7.79
CA GLY A 3 10.21 12.71 7.76
C GLY A 3 9.82 13.92 8.58
N MET A 4 8.97 14.77 8.01
CA MET A 4 8.20 15.74 8.76
C MET A 4 6.72 15.33 8.73
N HIS A 5 6.19 14.97 9.89
CA HIS A 5 4.75 14.75 10.03
C HIS A 5 4.08 16.11 10.22
N PHE A 6 3.57 16.67 9.13
CA PHE A 6 2.64 17.79 9.18
C PHE A 6 1.24 17.25 8.96
N PHE A 7 0.36 17.40 9.95
CA PHE A 7 -1.03 17.04 9.78
C PHE A 7 -1.76 18.22 9.13
N PRO A 8 -2.37 18.04 7.95
CA PRO A 8 -3.17 19.09 7.31
C PRO A 8 -4.28 19.62 8.22
N MET A 9 -4.77 18.80 9.15
CA MET A 9 -5.71 19.22 10.17
C MET A 9 -5.15 20.37 11.02
N ILE A 10 -3.91 20.28 11.49
CA ILE A 10 -3.28 21.35 12.27
C ILE A 10 -3.12 22.60 11.41
N GLU A 11 -2.67 22.48 10.15
CA GLU A 11 -2.56 23.63 9.27
C GLU A 11 -3.91 24.33 9.05
N ASN A 12 -4.99 23.55 8.88
CA ASN A 12 -6.33 24.07 8.68
C ASN A 12 -6.85 24.82 9.93
N GLU A 13 -6.63 24.28 11.13
CA GLU A 13 -7.04 24.95 12.39
C GLU A 13 -6.36 26.31 12.59
N TYR A 14 -5.10 26.45 12.15
CA TYR A 14 -4.35 27.71 12.26
C TYR A 14 -4.43 28.59 11.00
N GLY A 15 -5.17 28.17 9.98
CA GLY A 15 -5.37 28.91 8.72
C GLY A 15 -4.07 29.42 8.10
N LYS A 16 -3.98 30.74 7.89
CA LYS A 16 -2.78 31.38 7.30
C LYS A 16 -1.52 31.17 8.15
N GLY A 17 -1.66 31.20 9.48
CA GLY A 17 -0.53 30.95 10.40
C GLY A 17 0.03 29.54 10.25
N GLY A 18 -0.85 28.54 10.08
CA GLY A 18 -0.47 27.15 9.80
C GLY A 18 0.34 27.03 8.50
N LYS A 19 -0.11 27.69 7.42
CA LYS A 19 0.58 27.71 6.13
C LYS A 19 1.98 28.31 6.22
N GLU A 20 2.12 29.44 6.90
CA GLU A 20 3.42 30.10 7.07
C GLU A 20 4.35 29.28 7.97
N TYR A 21 3.82 28.67 9.03
CA TYR A 21 4.59 27.77 9.88
C TYR A 21 5.11 26.54 9.13
N ARG A 22 4.27 25.89 8.32
CA ARG A 22 4.70 24.77 7.48
C ARG A 22 5.83 25.18 6.51
N LYS A 23 5.70 26.32 5.84
CA LYS A 23 6.76 26.84 4.95
C LYS A 23 8.06 27.11 5.72
N TRP A 24 7.96 27.71 6.92
CA TRP A 24 9.10 27.93 7.78
C TRP A 24 9.76 26.60 8.19
N ALA A 25 8.98 25.60 8.58
CA ALA A 25 9.48 24.30 8.99
C ALA A 25 10.14 23.56 7.82
N ALA A 26 9.54 23.59 6.63
CA ALA A 26 10.14 23.07 5.40
C ALA A 26 11.51 23.71 5.13
N LYS A 27 11.60 25.04 5.16
CA LYS A 27 12.87 25.77 5.00
C LYS A 27 13.87 25.38 6.08
N LYS A 28 13.42 25.24 7.33
CA LYS A 28 14.27 24.83 8.44
C LYS A 28 14.83 23.43 8.22
N ALA A 29 14.01 22.46 7.82
CA ALA A 29 14.46 21.10 7.53
C ALA A 29 15.48 21.05 6.39
N LEU A 30 15.20 21.74 5.29
CA LEU A 30 16.15 21.85 4.16
C LEU A 30 17.47 22.50 4.60
N SER A 31 17.42 23.53 5.46
CA SER A 31 18.62 24.22 5.96
C SER A 31 19.54 23.36 6.84
N LEU A 32 19.06 22.22 7.35
CA LEU A 32 19.88 21.30 8.15
C LEU A 32 20.93 20.55 7.31
N GLY A 33 20.80 20.53 5.97
CA GLY A 33 21.82 19.94 5.10
C GLY A 33 22.08 18.45 5.33
N VAL A 34 21.06 17.69 5.79
CA VAL A 34 21.20 16.27 6.19
C VAL A 34 21.61 15.33 5.05
N GLY A 35 21.52 15.77 3.79
CA GLY A 35 21.96 14.99 2.63
C GLY A 35 21.02 13.84 2.22
N VAL A 36 19.81 13.78 2.79
CA VAL A 36 18.77 12.80 2.43
C VAL A 36 17.47 13.52 2.04
N PRO A 37 16.61 12.91 1.20
CA PRO A 37 15.32 13.49 0.85
C PRO A 37 14.42 13.68 2.07
N TRP A 38 13.69 14.79 2.07
CA TRP A 38 12.65 15.11 3.03
C TRP A 38 11.28 14.69 2.52
N VAL A 39 10.45 14.15 3.41
CA VAL A 39 9.06 13.81 3.11
C VAL A 39 8.10 14.61 4.00
N MET A 40 6.95 15.01 3.46
CA MET A 40 5.81 15.51 4.21
C MET A 40 4.62 14.56 4.03
N CYS A 41 4.10 14.10 5.15
CA CYS A 41 2.99 13.15 5.17
C CYS A 41 1.66 13.89 4.99
N ARG A 42 0.80 13.40 4.08
CA ARG A 42 -0.52 13.95 3.79
C ARG A 42 -0.57 15.41 3.31
N GLN A 43 0.54 15.97 2.85
CA GLN A 43 0.65 17.40 2.51
C GLN A 43 0.68 17.66 1.00
N GLN A 44 -0.48 17.87 0.37
CA GLN A 44 -0.57 18.02 -1.09
C GLN A 44 0.13 19.28 -1.65
N ASP A 45 0.28 20.34 -0.88
CA ASP A 45 0.97 21.57 -1.32
C ASP A 45 2.39 21.67 -0.72
N ALA A 46 3.02 20.53 -0.40
CA ALA A 46 4.41 20.49 0.05
C ALA A 46 5.33 21.19 -0.97
N PRO A 47 6.38 21.90 -0.51
CA PRO A 47 7.37 22.52 -1.39
C PRO A 47 7.96 21.52 -2.39
N TYR A 48 8.49 22.03 -3.52
CA TYR A 48 8.99 21.18 -4.59
C TYR A 48 10.09 20.20 -4.12
N ASP A 49 11.01 20.67 -3.27
CA ASP A 49 12.14 19.88 -2.77
C ASP A 49 11.77 18.85 -1.67
N ILE A 50 10.49 18.77 -1.32
CA ILE A 50 9.97 17.88 -0.28
C ILE A 50 8.92 16.97 -0.88
N ILE A 51 9.07 15.67 -0.71
CA ILE A 51 8.18 14.67 -1.30
C ILE A 51 6.88 14.62 -0.47
N ASP A 52 5.74 14.90 -1.11
CA ASP A 52 4.44 14.68 -0.50
C ASP A 52 4.04 13.21 -0.59
N THR A 53 3.49 12.68 0.50
CA THR A 53 3.26 11.25 0.67
C THR A 53 1.85 10.97 1.21
N CYS A 54 1.37 9.75 1.02
CA CYS A 54 0.03 9.34 1.41
C CYS A 54 0.01 8.59 2.74
N ASN A 55 -0.97 8.92 3.59
CA ASN A 55 -1.34 8.18 4.80
C ASN A 55 -2.83 7.87 4.74
N ALA A 56 -3.21 6.62 4.61
CA ALA A 56 -4.61 6.19 4.54
C ALA A 56 -4.71 4.66 4.66
N TYR A 57 -5.93 4.14 4.64
CA TYR A 57 -6.20 2.72 4.38
C TYR A 57 -5.94 2.32 2.91
N TYR A 58 -6.02 3.30 1.99
CA TYR A 58 -5.85 3.12 0.55
C TYR A 58 -5.14 4.34 -0.06
N CYS A 59 -4.04 4.09 -0.76
CA CYS A 59 -3.28 5.12 -1.46
C CYS A 59 -3.07 4.79 -2.95
N ASP A 60 -3.78 3.79 -3.48
CA ASP A 60 -3.66 3.35 -4.88
C ASP A 60 -4.10 4.44 -5.87
N GLY A 61 -4.96 5.37 -5.45
CA GLY A 61 -5.33 6.57 -6.21
C GLY A 61 -4.52 7.83 -5.90
N PHE A 62 -3.55 7.78 -4.98
CA PHE A 62 -2.75 8.96 -4.61
C PHE A 62 -1.83 9.36 -5.77
N LYS A 63 -1.74 10.67 -6.02
CA LYS A 63 -0.79 11.26 -6.96
C LYS A 63 -0.02 12.36 -6.24
N PRO A 64 1.32 12.35 -6.29
CA PRO A 64 2.11 13.43 -5.72
C PRO A 64 1.84 14.73 -6.48
N ASN A 65 2.18 15.85 -5.85
CA ASN A 65 1.92 17.19 -6.39
C ASN A 65 2.78 17.57 -7.60
N SER A 66 3.71 16.70 -8.01
CA SER A 66 4.55 16.82 -9.19
C SER A 66 4.82 15.43 -9.79
N HIS A 67 4.83 15.35 -11.13
CA HIS A 67 5.13 14.10 -11.86
C HIS A 67 6.57 13.62 -11.67
N ASN A 68 7.47 14.48 -11.20
CA ASN A 68 8.87 14.14 -10.92
C ASN A 68 9.09 13.57 -9.51
N LYS A 69 8.03 13.48 -8.69
CA LYS A 69 8.10 12.93 -7.33
C LYS A 69 7.63 11.49 -7.32
N PRO A 70 8.24 10.61 -6.49
CA PRO A 70 7.79 9.25 -6.35
C PRO A 70 6.44 9.19 -5.60
N THR A 71 5.58 8.25 -6.00
CA THR A 71 4.34 7.94 -5.26
C THR A 71 4.68 7.07 -4.06
N MET A 72 4.46 7.57 -2.84
CA MET A 72 4.87 6.92 -1.59
C MET A 72 3.74 6.84 -0.57
N TRP A 73 3.64 5.71 0.12
CA TRP A 73 2.67 5.43 1.17
C TRP A 73 3.36 5.25 2.53
N THR A 74 3.49 6.34 3.28
CA THR A 74 4.26 6.40 4.52
C THR A 74 3.54 5.83 5.73
N GLU A 75 2.21 5.84 5.73
CA GLU A 75 1.39 5.18 6.76
C GLU A 75 0.22 4.41 6.13
N ASN A 76 0.43 3.11 5.92
CA ASN A 76 -0.65 2.16 5.67
C ASN A 76 -1.25 1.73 7.00
N TRP A 77 -2.44 2.24 7.29
CA TRP A 77 -3.18 1.91 8.50
C TRP A 77 -3.68 0.45 8.40
N ASP A 78 -2.81 -0.48 8.84
CA ASP A 78 -3.03 -1.93 8.76
C ASP A 78 -3.90 -2.47 9.89
N GLY A 79 -4.27 -1.59 10.82
CA GLY A 79 -5.23 -1.78 11.89
C GLY A 79 -5.62 -0.41 12.45
N TRP A 80 -5.82 -0.32 13.77
CA TRP A 80 -6.10 0.94 14.44
C TRP A 80 -5.82 0.83 15.95
N TYR A 81 -5.66 1.97 16.63
CA TYR A 81 -5.57 2.00 18.09
C TYR A 81 -6.96 1.81 18.73
N THR A 82 -6.98 1.29 19.95
CA THR A 82 -8.23 1.09 20.71
C THR A 82 -8.45 2.22 21.72
N GLN A 83 -9.70 2.57 21.99
CA GLN A 83 -10.09 3.52 23.02
C GLN A 83 -10.86 2.83 24.17
N TRP A 84 -10.77 3.40 25.37
CA TRP A 84 -11.52 2.91 26.54
C TRP A 84 -13.02 2.99 26.26
N GLY A 85 -13.72 1.87 26.45
CA GLY A 85 -15.16 1.76 26.20
C GLY A 85 -15.55 1.41 24.75
N GLU A 86 -14.59 1.43 23.82
CA GLU A 86 -14.82 1.11 22.41
C GLU A 86 -14.57 -0.38 22.08
N ARG A 87 -15.07 -0.82 20.93
CA ARG A 87 -14.78 -2.17 20.40
C ARG A 87 -13.35 -2.25 19.88
N LEU A 88 -12.77 -3.45 19.98
CA LEU A 88 -11.47 -3.73 19.35
C LEU A 88 -11.56 -3.51 17.83
N PRO A 89 -10.61 -2.77 17.23
CA PRO A 89 -10.53 -2.58 15.79
C PRO A 89 -10.42 -3.90 15.03
N HIS A 90 -10.86 -3.90 13.78
CA HIS A 90 -10.70 -5.05 12.90
C HIS A 90 -10.35 -4.59 11.48
N ARG A 91 -9.26 -5.13 10.93
CA ARG A 91 -8.81 -4.90 9.56
C ARG A 91 -8.55 -6.27 8.90
N PRO A 92 -9.43 -6.73 8.00
CA PRO A 92 -9.22 -7.98 7.26
C PRO A 92 -7.91 -7.95 6.50
N VAL A 93 -7.13 -9.04 6.58
CA VAL A 93 -5.79 -9.07 5.96
C VAL A 93 -5.89 -9.12 4.44
N GLU A 94 -6.93 -9.74 3.90
CA GLU A 94 -7.18 -9.85 2.47
C GLU A 94 -7.41 -8.47 1.85
N ASP A 95 -8.17 -7.61 2.54
CA ASP A 95 -8.43 -6.23 2.13
C ASP A 95 -7.16 -5.37 2.18
N LEU A 96 -6.36 -5.55 3.21
CA LEU A 96 -5.06 -4.89 3.37
C LEU A 96 -4.07 -5.33 2.27
N ALA A 97 -3.98 -6.64 2.00
CA ALA A 97 -3.12 -7.18 0.97
C ALA A 97 -3.51 -6.70 -0.42
N PHE A 98 -4.82 -6.66 -0.68
CA PHE A 98 -5.39 -6.08 -1.90
C PHE A 98 -4.98 -4.61 -2.06
N ALA A 99 -5.10 -3.80 -1.00
CA ALA A 99 -4.74 -2.38 -1.03
C ALA A 99 -3.25 -2.17 -1.39
N VAL A 100 -2.37 -2.96 -0.77
CA VAL A 100 -0.93 -2.92 -1.03
C VAL A 100 -0.59 -3.39 -2.45
N ALA A 101 -1.21 -4.49 -2.91
CA ALA A 101 -1.02 -4.98 -4.28
C ALA A 101 -1.43 -3.93 -5.33
N CYS A 102 -2.58 -3.30 -5.16
CA CYS A 102 -3.06 -2.24 -6.04
C CYS A 102 -2.14 -1.02 -6.03
N PHE A 103 -1.61 -0.63 -4.87
CA PHE A 103 -0.67 0.48 -4.76
C PHE A 103 0.59 0.25 -5.61
N PHE A 104 1.23 -0.92 -5.48
CA PHE A 104 2.42 -1.24 -6.27
C PHE A 104 2.10 -1.44 -7.76
N GLN A 105 0.96 -2.08 -8.08
CA GLN A 105 0.49 -2.22 -9.46
C GLN A 105 0.33 -0.86 -10.16
N ARG A 106 -0.05 0.20 -9.42
CA ARG A 106 -0.24 1.56 -9.94
C ARG A 106 1.02 2.42 -9.92
N GLY A 107 2.20 1.83 -9.73
CA GLY A 107 3.47 2.54 -9.73
C GLY A 107 3.86 3.15 -8.38
N GLY A 108 3.25 2.66 -7.29
CA GLY A 108 3.71 2.95 -5.94
C GLY A 108 5.16 2.47 -5.74
N SER A 109 5.99 3.32 -5.17
CA SER A 109 7.44 3.06 -5.03
C SER A 109 7.86 2.58 -3.64
N PHE A 110 7.07 2.92 -2.62
CA PHE A 110 7.38 2.63 -1.22
C PHE A 110 6.09 2.57 -0.41
N GLN A 111 5.98 1.57 0.48
CA GLN A 111 4.89 1.42 1.42
C GLN A 111 5.44 1.05 2.80
N ASN A 112 4.89 1.66 3.86
CA ASN A 112 5.22 1.36 5.24
C ASN A 112 3.95 1.03 6.05
N TYR A 113 4.00 -0.03 6.87
CA TYR A 113 2.89 -0.42 7.73
C TYR A 113 2.89 0.42 9.00
N TYR A 114 1.80 1.15 9.23
CA TYR A 114 1.52 1.87 10.46
C TYR A 114 0.36 1.12 11.14
N MET A 115 0.61 0.16 12.02
CA MET A 115 1.88 -0.21 12.66
C MET A 115 2.28 -1.66 12.32
N TYR A 116 3.54 -1.87 11.93
CA TYR A 116 4.08 -3.24 11.84
C TYR A 116 4.15 -3.93 13.22
N PHE A 117 4.49 -3.17 14.27
CA PHE A 117 4.50 -3.57 15.67
C PHE A 117 4.19 -2.35 16.55
N GLY A 118 3.07 -2.36 17.27
CA GLY A 118 2.63 -1.19 18.02
C GLY A 118 3.04 -1.15 19.51
N ARG A 119 3.10 -2.31 20.21
CA ARG A 119 3.50 -2.43 21.64
C ARG A 119 2.50 -1.86 22.64
N THR A 120 2.98 -1.11 23.64
CA THR A 120 2.27 -0.68 24.84
C THR A 120 2.63 0.77 25.15
N ASN A 121 1.61 1.57 25.46
CA ASN A 121 1.75 2.90 26.03
C ASN A 121 1.97 2.79 27.55
N PHE A 122 3.22 2.68 28.00
CA PHE A 122 3.53 2.51 29.42
C PHE A 122 3.26 3.77 30.26
N GLY A 123 2.77 3.58 31.49
CA GLY A 123 2.54 4.66 32.43
C GLY A 123 1.50 5.66 31.91
N ARG A 124 1.93 6.90 31.66
CA ARG A 124 1.07 8.01 31.19
C ARG A 124 1.46 8.52 29.80
N THR A 125 2.00 7.65 28.95
CA THR A 125 2.43 8.03 27.59
C THR A 125 1.34 7.89 26.53
N ALA A 126 0.18 7.32 26.87
CA ALA A 126 -0.94 7.21 25.94
C ALA A 126 -1.42 8.60 25.48
N GLY A 127 -1.60 8.77 24.17
CA GLY A 127 -2.02 10.03 23.57
C GLY A 127 -3.55 10.17 23.49
N GLY A 128 -4.02 11.37 23.18
CA GLY A 128 -5.43 11.66 22.93
C GLY A 128 -6.36 11.41 24.12
N PRO A 129 -7.66 11.74 23.99
CA PRO A 129 -8.65 11.31 24.95
C PRO A 129 -8.89 9.81 24.79
N LEU A 130 -8.73 9.06 25.87
CA LEU A 130 -9.18 7.67 26.02
C LEU A 130 -8.42 6.59 25.25
N GLN A 131 -7.25 6.83 24.64
CA GLN A 131 -6.46 5.71 24.10
C GLN A 131 -6.08 4.74 25.22
N ILE A 132 -6.24 3.44 24.98
CA ILE A 132 -5.92 2.42 25.98
C ILE A 132 -4.41 2.22 26.13
N THR A 133 -4.02 1.54 27.19
CA THR A 133 -2.61 1.18 27.46
C THR A 133 -2.02 0.28 26.37
N SER A 134 -2.80 -0.69 25.87
CA SER A 134 -2.37 -1.51 24.74
C SER A 134 -2.29 -0.67 23.46
N TYR A 135 -1.14 -0.71 22.79
CA TYR A 135 -0.96 -0.18 21.45
C TYR A 135 -0.77 -1.33 20.45
N ASP A 136 -1.36 -2.49 20.69
CA ASP A 136 -1.31 -3.68 19.80
C ASP A 136 -1.61 -3.33 18.34
N TYR A 137 -2.51 -2.37 18.13
CA TYR A 137 -2.92 -1.83 16.84
C TYR A 137 -3.60 -2.86 15.91
N VAL A 138 -3.79 -4.11 16.37
CA VAL A 138 -4.04 -5.27 15.51
C VAL A 138 -2.93 -5.40 14.46
N ALA A 139 -1.71 -5.01 14.81
CA ALA A 139 -0.53 -5.05 13.95
C ALA A 139 -0.15 -6.48 13.55
N SER A 140 0.77 -6.59 12.58
CA SER A 140 1.31 -7.89 12.15
C SER A 140 2.10 -8.61 13.25
N ILE A 141 2.68 -7.85 14.17
CA ILE A 141 3.27 -8.35 15.43
C ILE A 141 2.42 -7.82 16.58
N ASP A 142 1.92 -8.71 17.44
CA ASP A 142 1.07 -8.33 18.56
C ASP A 142 1.85 -7.59 19.67
N GLU A 143 1.14 -7.03 20.65
CA GLU A 143 1.72 -6.30 21.77
C GLU A 143 2.89 -7.01 22.47
N TYR A 144 2.87 -8.34 22.52
CA TYR A 144 3.86 -9.18 23.21
C TYR A 144 5.01 -9.62 22.30
N GLY A 145 5.05 -9.17 21.04
CA GLY A 145 6.10 -9.52 20.10
C GLY A 145 5.86 -10.85 19.36
N GLN A 146 4.64 -11.40 19.42
CA GLN A 146 4.30 -12.64 18.71
C GLN A 146 3.76 -12.33 17.31
N LEU A 147 3.98 -13.25 16.37
CA LEU A 147 3.46 -13.12 15.01
C LEU A 147 1.93 -13.30 15.02
N ARG A 148 1.21 -12.30 14.52
CA ARG A 148 -0.25 -12.36 14.42
C ARG A 148 -0.65 -13.10 13.16
N GLU A 149 -1.05 -14.36 13.28
CA GLU A 149 -1.60 -15.11 12.16
C GLU A 149 -3.13 -14.92 12.02
N PRO A 150 -3.68 -14.90 10.79
CA PRO A 150 -3.01 -15.09 9.51
C PRO A 150 -2.37 -13.80 8.95
N LYS A 151 -2.41 -12.68 9.69
CA LYS A 151 -2.03 -11.36 9.17
C LYS A 151 -0.57 -11.34 8.70
N TRP A 152 0.35 -11.70 9.58
CA TRP A 152 1.78 -11.68 9.30
C TRP A 152 2.15 -12.61 8.14
N GLY A 153 1.70 -13.87 8.16
CA GLY A 153 1.98 -14.84 7.11
C GLY A 153 1.43 -14.41 5.75
N HIS A 154 0.20 -13.91 5.70
CA HIS A 154 -0.43 -13.49 4.45
C HIS A 154 0.25 -12.25 3.84
N LEU A 155 0.68 -11.28 4.65
CA LEU A 155 1.43 -10.12 4.17
C LEU A 155 2.86 -10.49 3.75
N LYS A 156 3.50 -11.43 4.45
CA LYS A 156 4.80 -11.98 4.04
C LYS A 156 4.72 -12.60 2.64
N ASP A 157 3.70 -13.42 2.40
CA ASP A 157 3.51 -14.08 1.10
C ASP A 157 3.16 -13.07 -0.01
N LEU A 158 2.37 -12.03 0.30
CA LEU A 158 2.13 -10.89 -0.59
C LEU A 158 3.44 -10.20 -1.01
N HIS A 159 4.31 -9.85 -0.06
CA HIS A 159 5.58 -9.17 -0.36
C HIS A 159 6.52 -10.07 -1.16
N ALA A 160 6.51 -11.39 -0.93
CA ALA A 160 7.21 -12.35 -1.76
C ALA A 160 6.69 -12.32 -3.22
N ALA A 161 5.37 -12.30 -3.42
CA ALA A 161 4.77 -12.19 -4.75
C ALA A 161 5.11 -10.85 -5.44
N LEU A 162 5.06 -9.73 -4.71
CA LEU A 162 5.45 -8.41 -5.24
C LEU A 162 6.93 -8.38 -5.66
N LYS A 163 7.81 -8.99 -4.86
CA LYS A 163 9.24 -9.08 -5.17
C LYS A 163 9.50 -9.95 -6.41
N LEU A 164 8.76 -11.05 -6.57
CA LEU A 164 8.82 -11.88 -7.79
C LEU A 164 8.36 -11.11 -9.04
N CYS A 165 7.36 -10.24 -8.90
CA CYS A 165 6.83 -9.41 -9.98
C CYS A 165 7.63 -8.11 -10.21
N GLU A 166 8.63 -7.78 -9.39
CA GLU A 166 9.36 -6.51 -9.43
C GLU A 166 9.87 -6.16 -10.83
N PRO A 167 10.57 -7.03 -11.58
CA PRO A 167 11.06 -6.68 -12.92
C PRO A 167 9.95 -6.25 -13.88
N ALA A 168 8.77 -6.89 -13.79
CA ALA A 168 7.62 -6.55 -14.62
C ALA A 168 6.97 -5.22 -14.20
N LEU A 169 6.89 -4.98 -12.89
CA LEU A 169 6.35 -3.76 -12.31
C LEU A 169 7.20 -2.53 -12.66
N VAL A 170 8.53 -2.65 -12.58
CA VAL A 170 9.45 -1.52 -12.83
C VAL A 170 9.77 -1.29 -14.31
N ALA A 171 9.68 -2.31 -15.16
CA ALA A 171 10.00 -2.19 -16.58
C ALA A 171 8.86 -1.56 -17.42
N THR A 172 7.69 -1.34 -16.81
CA THR A 172 6.51 -0.79 -17.47
C THR A 172 6.52 0.73 -17.39
N ASP A 173 6.65 1.39 -18.55
CA ASP A 173 6.66 2.86 -18.61
C ASP A 173 5.30 3.47 -18.30
N SER A 174 4.20 2.77 -18.60
CA SER A 174 2.83 3.20 -18.29
C SER A 174 1.85 2.02 -18.29
N PRO A 175 1.28 1.63 -17.13
CA PRO A 175 0.23 0.60 -17.08
C PRO A 175 -1.03 1.09 -17.80
N THR A 176 -1.64 0.22 -18.62
CA THR A 176 -2.94 0.50 -19.25
C THR A 176 -4.05 -0.14 -18.43
N TYR A 177 -5.10 0.64 -18.13
CA TYR A 177 -6.26 0.16 -17.37
C TYR A 177 -7.48 0.03 -18.26
N ILE A 178 -8.11 -1.14 -18.24
CA ILE A 178 -9.34 -1.43 -18.98
C ILE A 178 -10.44 -1.67 -17.96
N LYS A 179 -11.47 -0.81 -17.94
CA LYS A 179 -12.67 -1.04 -17.13
C LYS A 179 -13.50 -2.16 -17.77
N LEU A 180 -13.78 -3.20 -17.00
CA LEU A 180 -14.66 -4.30 -17.39
C LEU A 180 -16.11 -4.09 -16.93
N GLY A 181 -16.32 -3.24 -15.93
CA GLY A 181 -17.62 -2.95 -15.35
C GLY A 181 -17.52 -1.98 -14.16
N PRO A 182 -18.63 -1.74 -13.44
CA PRO A 182 -18.70 -0.73 -12.38
C PRO A 182 -17.76 -0.98 -11.18
N ASN A 183 -17.04 -2.10 -11.12
CA ASN A 183 -16.16 -2.52 -10.03
C ASN A 183 -15.07 -3.51 -10.48
N GLN A 184 -14.71 -3.46 -11.77
CA GLN A 184 -13.77 -4.42 -12.34
C GLN A 184 -12.87 -3.68 -13.32
N GLU A 185 -11.58 -3.87 -13.15
CA GLU A 185 -10.57 -3.36 -14.06
C GLU A 185 -9.48 -4.40 -14.29
N ILE A 186 -8.84 -4.32 -15.44
CA ILE A 186 -7.62 -5.04 -15.74
C ILE A 186 -6.51 -4.01 -15.89
N GLY A 187 -5.40 -4.22 -15.18
CA GLY A 187 -4.16 -3.53 -15.47
C GLY A 187 -3.28 -4.41 -16.36
N THR A 188 -2.92 -3.92 -17.54
CA THR A 188 -1.94 -4.58 -18.39
C THR A 188 -0.61 -3.87 -18.29
N LEU A 189 0.44 -4.64 -17.98
CA LEU A 189 1.82 -4.21 -17.97
C LEU A 189 2.45 -4.60 -19.32
N SER A 190 2.80 -3.62 -20.15
CA SER A 190 3.52 -3.87 -21.40
C SER A 190 5.03 -3.74 -21.16
N MET A 191 5.77 -4.80 -21.45
CA MET A 191 7.23 -4.78 -21.48
C MET A 191 7.75 -4.86 -22.92
N LEU A 192 8.84 -4.14 -23.20
CA LEU A 192 9.61 -4.34 -24.43
C LEU A 192 10.22 -5.76 -24.42
N ARG A 193 10.05 -6.50 -25.53
CA ARG A 193 10.45 -7.91 -25.68
C ARG A 193 11.94 -8.17 -25.36
N SER A 194 12.82 -7.19 -25.56
CA SER A 194 14.25 -7.28 -25.24
C SER A 194 14.52 -7.50 -23.75
N ARG A 195 13.65 -7.01 -22.86
CA ARG A 195 13.74 -7.23 -21.40
C ARG A 195 13.10 -8.54 -20.93
N PHE A 196 12.37 -9.22 -21.81
CA PHE A 196 11.66 -10.47 -21.49
C PHE A 196 12.57 -11.69 -21.61
N GLN A 197 13.53 -11.66 -22.54
CA GLN A 197 14.49 -12.75 -22.75
C GLN A 197 15.47 -12.91 -21.57
N SER A 198 15.63 -11.88 -20.74
CA SER A 198 16.45 -11.91 -19.53
C SER A 198 15.72 -12.40 -18.27
N LEU A 199 14.46 -12.83 -18.37
CA LEU A 199 13.68 -13.35 -17.25
C LEU A 199 13.36 -14.85 -17.46
N PRO A 200 14.22 -15.77 -17.03
CA PRO A 200 13.85 -17.18 -16.98
C PRO A 200 12.79 -17.39 -15.89
N GLY A 201 11.56 -17.75 -16.27
CA GLY A 201 10.65 -18.51 -15.40
C GLY A 201 9.49 -17.79 -14.69
N ALA A 202 9.12 -16.56 -15.04
CA ALA A 202 8.27 -15.75 -14.16
C ALA A 202 6.92 -15.28 -14.73
N PHE A 203 6.10 -16.10 -15.41
CA PHE A 203 4.71 -15.70 -15.73
C PHE A 203 3.71 -16.85 -15.64
N ASN A 204 3.27 -17.15 -14.41
CA ASN A 204 1.96 -17.76 -14.17
C ASN A 204 1.03 -16.66 -13.66
N THR A 205 -0.05 -16.41 -14.41
CA THR A 205 -1.08 -15.41 -14.10
C THR A 205 -1.62 -15.62 -12.69
N CYS A 206 -1.43 -14.63 -11.80
CA CYS A 206 -2.08 -14.64 -10.49
C CYS A 206 -3.44 -13.95 -10.64
N LEU A 207 -4.51 -14.75 -10.68
CA LEU A 207 -5.88 -14.30 -10.51
C LEU A 207 -6.27 -14.60 -9.05
N VAL A 208 -6.64 -13.59 -8.28
CA VAL A 208 -7.22 -13.77 -6.94
C VAL A 208 -8.74 -13.55 -7.03
N PRO A 209 -9.57 -14.61 -7.03
CA PRO A 209 -11.01 -14.47 -6.90
C PRO A 209 -11.36 -14.36 -5.40
N PHE A 210 -12.08 -13.31 -5.00
CA PHE A 210 -12.72 -13.23 -3.68
C PHE A 210 -14.24 -13.14 -3.83
N ASP A 211 -14.93 -14.16 -3.33
CA ASP A 211 -16.40 -14.22 -3.25
C ASP A 211 -16.90 -13.52 -1.97
N LYS A 212 -17.86 -12.61 -2.10
CA LYS A 212 -18.46 -11.82 -1.00
C LYS A 212 -19.74 -12.44 -0.40
N LYS A 213 -20.00 -13.73 -0.59
CA LYS A 213 -21.17 -14.40 0.02
C LYS A 213 -20.76 -15.44 1.07
N GLN A 214 -20.35 -15.00 2.25
CA GLN A 214 -20.58 -15.77 3.50
C GLN A 214 -20.38 -14.89 4.75
N LYS A 215 -21.48 -14.29 5.22
CA LYS A 215 -21.63 -13.92 6.63
C LYS A 215 -21.88 -15.22 7.40
N GLY A 216 -20.91 -15.67 8.20
CA GLY A 216 -21.09 -16.74 9.17
C GLY A 216 -20.11 -17.91 9.01
N ARG A 217 -19.30 -18.12 10.06
CA ARG A 217 -18.43 -19.28 10.33
C ARG A 217 -17.37 -19.63 9.27
N PHE A 218 -16.14 -19.13 9.46
CA PHE A 218 -14.95 -19.74 8.89
C PHE A 218 -14.40 -20.82 9.84
N SER A 219 -14.69 -22.08 9.52
CA SER A 219 -13.89 -23.22 9.96
C SER A 219 -12.93 -23.61 8.84
N SER A 220 -11.62 -23.55 9.12
CA SER A 220 -10.53 -24.29 8.45
C SER A 220 -10.56 -24.32 6.90
N GLN A 221 -9.84 -23.40 6.24
CA GLN A 221 -9.45 -23.58 4.84
C GLN A 221 -7.92 -23.67 4.71
N ARG A 222 -7.42 -24.90 4.77
CA ARG A 222 -6.04 -25.29 4.41
C ARG A 222 -5.75 -25.28 2.89
N ASN A 223 -6.49 -24.54 2.06
CA ASN A 223 -6.46 -24.71 0.59
C ASN A 223 -6.15 -23.45 -0.25
N LEU A 224 -5.59 -22.37 0.31
CA LEU A 224 -5.36 -21.12 -0.45
C LEU A 224 -4.06 -21.08 -1.29
N LEU A 225 -3.28 -22.17 -1.37
CA LEU A 225 -1.98 -22.19 -2.07
C LEU A 225 -1.93 -23.16 -3.28
N ARG A 226 -3.03 -23.29 -4.05
CA ARG A 226 -3.13 -24.23 -5.21
C ARG A 226 -3.60 -23.62 -6.54
N LEU A 227 -3.22 -22.37 -6.83
CA LEU A 227 -3.48 -21.73 -8.13
C LEU A 227 -2.22 -21.04 -8.67
N LEU A 228 -1.27 -21.84 -9.17
CA LEU A 228 -0.11 -21.38 -9.98
C LEU A 228 0.08 -22.20 -11.26
N GLN A 229 -1.00 -22.76 -11.83
CA GLN A 229 -0.93 -23.46 -13.11
C GLN A 229 -2.10 -23.04 -14.02
N ALA A 230 -1.88 -22.04 -14.86
CA ALA A 230 -2.71 -21.80 -16.04
C ALA A 230 -1.88 -22.17 -17.29
N LYS A 231 -2.16 -23.37 -17.82
CA LYS A 231 -1.67 -23.85 -19.12
C LYS A 231 -2.19 -22.95 -20.25
N GLU A 232 -1.31 -22.66 -21.21
CA GLU A 232 -1.54 -22.19 -22.58
C GLU A 232 -2.97 -21.75 -22.94
N MET A 233 -3.21 -20.44 -23.01
CA MET A 233 -4.28 -19.90 -23.84
C MET A 233 -3.70 -19.72 -25.26
N LYS A 234 -3.88 -20.73 -26.11
CA LYS A 234 -3.61 -20.63 -27.55
C LYS A 234 -4.57 -19.60 -28.15
N LEU A 235 -4.07 -18.42 -28.48
CA LEU A 235 -4.74 -17.49 -29.41
C LEU A 235 -4.09 -17.68 -30.79
N PRO A 236 -4.75 -18.36 -31.75
CA PRO A 236 -4.24 -18.43 -33.10
C PRO A 236 -4.42 -17.06 -33.77
N ASN A 237 -3.43 -16.63 -34.54
CA ASN A 237 -3.45 -15.48 -35.47
C ASN A 237 -3.15 -14.07 -34.91
N LEU A 238 -2.07 -13.91 -34.15
CA LEU A 238 -1.39 -12.61 -34.01
C LEU A 238 -0.06 -12.63 -34.77
N HIS A 239 -0.14 -12.38 -36.07
CA HIS A 239 1.02 -11.95 -36.86
C HIS A 239 1.39 -10.53 -36.43
N ASN A 240 2.62 -10.38 -35.92
CA ASN A 240 3.24 -9.14 -35.43
C ASN A 240 2.57 -8.56 -34.15
N TYR A 241 3.39 -7.98 -33.27
CA TYR A 241 3.04 -7.29 -32.01
C TYR A 241 3.02 -8.11 -30.70
N GLY A 242 3.66 -7.55 -29.67
CA GLY A 242 4.18 -8.23 -28.47
C GLY A 242 3.16 -8.78 -27.46
N MET A 243 3.62 -9.71 -26.61
CA MET A 243 2.84 -10.33 -25.54
C MET A 243 2.50 -9.34 -24.41
N ARG A 244 1.28 -9.41 -23.89
CA ARG A 244 0.75 -8.60 -22.76
C ARG A 244 0.68 -9.46 -21.50
N LEU A 245 1.16 -8.93 -20.36
CA LEU A 245 0.88 -9.51 -19.05
C LEU A 245 -0.43 -8.94 -18.50
N PHE A 246 -1.33 -9.83 -18.08
CA PHE A 246 -2.63 -9.47 -17.50
C PHE A 246 -2.60 -9.69 -15.99
N ALA A 247 -2.66 -8.60 -15.21
CA ALA A 247 -3.05 -8.66 -13.80
C ALA A 247 -4.52 -8.22 -13.71
N VAL A 248 -5.41 -9.16 -13.42
CA VAL A 248 -6.83 -8.86 -13.20
C VAL A 248 -7.01 -8.59 -11.71
N SER A 249 -7.23 -7.33 -11.35
CA SER A 249 -7.60 -6.93 -10.00
C SER A 249 -9.09 -6.64 -9.98
N THR A 250 -9.88 -7.51 -9.35
CA THR A 250 -11.31 -7.27 -9.15
C THR A 250 -11.51 -6.57 -7.81
N ARG A 251 -11.85 -5.27 -7.82
CA ARG A 251 -12.18 -4.52 -6.60
C ARG A 251 -13.69 -4.34 -6.51
N LYS A 252 -14.34 -5.10 -5.65
CA LYS A 252 -15.76 -4.85 -5.35
C LYS A 252 -15.87 -3.61 -4.43
N ILE A 253 -15.84 -2.41 -5.01
CA ILE A 253 -16.14 -1.15 -4.31
C ILE A 253 -17.67 -1.05 -4.19
N SER A 254 -18.18 -1.02 -2.96
CA SER A 254 -19.55 -0.59 -2.67
C SER A 254 -19.52 0.83 -2.17
#